data_AF-A0AA39K055-F1
#
_entry.id   AF-A0AA39K055-F1
#
_cell.length_a   1.000
_cell.length_b   1.000
_cell.length_c   1.000
_cell.angle_alpha   90.00
_cell.angle_beta   90.00
_cell.angle_gamma   90.00
#
_symmetry.space_group_name_H-M   'P 1'
#
loop_
_entity.id
_entity.type
_entity.pdbx_description
1 polymer ?
#
loop_
_entity_poly.entity_id
_entity_poly.type
_entity_poly.pdbx_seq_one_letter_code
_entity_poly.pdbx_strand_id
1 'polypeptide(L)'
;MSPPPQPPPCLIIDPHLISCPDFSADDYAFICDALKSANNLSDDEAIAQLTQNWTARNSKDQDIWDAQTRADQDTENLAKKKAEDAVETAHLELEKEKETERKERDKKRPKLGNFDPLLKVDKEADPILHPYAQKQLSDFKYCPLWYFTKMSANEASTIVNALAPDTLNL
;
A
#
# COMPACT_ATOMS: atom_id res chain seq x y z
N MET A 1 -38.20 28.40 -16.97
CA MET A 1 -37.08 27.53 -16.56
C MET A 1 -37.67 26.18 -16.26
N SER A 2 -37.33 25.15 -17.05
CA SER A 2 -37.81 23.79 -16.79
C SER A 2 -37.12 23.26 -15.53
N PRO A 3 -37.83 22.54 -14.64
CA PRO A 3 -37.20 21.91 -13.50
C PRO A 3 -36.11 20.94 -13.98
N PRO A 4 -35.00 20.78 -13.23
CA PRO A 4 -33.98 19.79 -13.56
C PRO A 4 -34.62 18.41 -13.65
N PRO A 5 -34.16 17.55 -14.58
CA PRO A 5 -34.66 16.18 -14.70
C PRO A 5 -34.51 15.51 -13.34
N GLN A 6 -35.64 15.10 -12.78
CA GLN A 6 -35.66 14.30 -11.56
C GLN A 6 -34.84 13.04 -11.84
N PRO A 7 -33.87 12.68 -10.97
CA PRO A 7 -33.18 11.41 -11.14
C PRO A 7 -34.23 10.30 -11.16
N PRO A 8 -34.07 9.27 -12.02
CA PRO A 8 -35.00 8.16 -12.06
C PRO A 8 -35.17 7.58 -10.65
N PRO A 9 -36.40 7.20 -10.25
CA PRO A 9 -36.64 6.68 -8.91
C PRO A 9 -35.75 5.46 -8.68
N CYS A 10 -34.86 5.55 -7.69
CA CYS A 10 -34.02 4.44 -7.28
C CYS A 10 -34.90 3.33 -6.71
N LEU A 11 -34.65 2.10 -7.14
CA LEU A 11 -35.30 0.94 -6.58
C LEU A 11 -34.67 0.64 -5.20
N ILE A 12 -35.51 0.29 -4.22
CA ILE A 12 -35.07 -0.01 -2.85
C ILE A 12 -34.77 -1.50 -2.67
N ILE A 13 -35.41 -2.34 -3.49
CA ILE A 13 -35.33 -3.81 -3.42
C ILE A 13 -34.69 -4.29 -4.71
N ASP A 14 -33.75 -5.22 -4.60
CA ASP A 14 -33.10 -5.87 -5.74
C ASP A 14 -34.09 -6.80 -6.48
N PRO A 15 -34.49 -6.47 -7.72
CA PRO A 15 -35.41 -7.26 -8.51
C PRO A 15 -34.82 -8.60 -9.00
N HIS A 16 -33.50 -8.82 -8.88
CA HIS A 16 -32.89 -10.14 -9.11
C HIS A 16 -33.19 -11.14 -7.99
N LEU A 17 -33.58 -10.65 -6.80
CA LEU A 17 -33.92 -11.49 -5.66
C LEU A 17 -35.41 -11.86 -5.60
N ILE A 18 -36.24 -11.22 -6.41
CA ILE A 18 -37.68 -11.45 -6.43
C ILE A 18 -37.99 -12.60 -7.39
N SER A 19 -38.59 -13.67 -6.86
CA SER A 19 -39.07 -14.78 -7.68
C SER A 19 -40.47 -14.49 -8.24
N CYS A 20 -40.77 -15.02 -9.43
CA CYS A 20 -42.12 -14.93 -10.00
C CYS A 20 -43.11 -15.59 -9.03
N PRO A 21 -44.24 -14.92 -8.71
CA PRO A 21 -45.32 -15.54 -7.97
C PRO A 21 -45.85 -16.78 -8.69
N ASP A 22 -46.30 -17.77 -7.92
CA ASP A 22 -46.98 -18.94 -8.46
C ASP A 22 -48.44 -18.57 -8.77
N PHE A 23 -48.70 -18.17 -10.01
CA PHE A 23 -50.05 -17.81 -10.47
C PHE A 23 -51.00 -19.02 -10.60
N SER A 24 -50.52 -20.25 -10.37
CA SER A 24 -51.36 -21.44 -10.28
C SER A 24 -51.95 -21.64 -8.87
N ALA A 25 -51.45 -20.92 -7.86
CA ALA A 25 -51.97 -20.99 -6.51
C ALA A 25 -53.38 -20.36 -6.38
N ASP A 26 -54.19 -20.91 -5.48
CA ASP A 26 -55.57 -20.47 -5.24
C ASP A 26 -55.68 -18.97 -4.91
N ASP A 27 -54.65 -18.37 -4.31
CA ASP A 27 -54.59 -16.94 -3.98
C ASP A 27 -54.74 -16.04 -5.23
N TYR A 28 -54.34 -16.54 -6.40
CA TYR A 28 -54.42 -15.83 -7.67
C TYR A 28 -55.62 -16.24 -8.54
N ALA A 29 -56.45 -17.18 -8.08
CA ALA A 29 -57.58 -17.73 -8.84
C ALA A 29 -58.52 -16.63 -9.35
N PHE A 30 -58.79 -15.61 -8.52
CA PHE A 30 -59.64 -14.47 -8.90
C PHE A 30 -59.10 -13.71 -10.11
N ILE A 31 -57.79 -13.46 -10.15
CA ILE A 31 -57.15 -12.70 -11.24
C ILE A 31 -57.09 -13.57 -12.50
N CYS A 32 -56.77 -14.85 -12.33
CA CYS A 32 -56.79 -15.82 -13.42
C CYS A 32 -58.19 -15.93 -14.04
N ASP A 33 -59.25 -16.09 -13.25
CA ASP A 33 -60.63 -16.20 -13.73
C ASP A 33 -61.13 -14.92 -14.42
N ALA A 34 -60.74 -13.75 -13.91
CA ALA A 34 -61.02 -12.48 -14.57
C ALA A 34 -60.36 -12.40 -15.96
N LEU A 35 -59.10 -12.85 -16.07
CA LEU A 35 -58.36 -12.84 -17.33
C LEU A 35 -58.90 -13.87 -18.33
N LYS A 36 -59.25 -15.07 -17.87
CA LYS A 36 -59.94 -16.10 -18.67
C LYS A 36 -61.24 -15.57 -19.24
N SER A 37 -62.07 -14.94 -18.41
CA SER A 37 -63.38 -14.41 -18.81
C SER A 37 -63.27 -13.24 -19.77
N ALA A 38 -62.27 -12.36 -19.59
CA ALA A 38 -62.08 -11.19 -20.44
C ALA A 38 -61.56 -11.55 -21.84
N ASN A 39 -60.68 -12.55 -21.94
CA ASN A 39 -59.94 -12.86 -23.15
C ASN A 39 -60.33 -14.21 -23.78
N ASN A 40 -61.29 -14.95 -23.20
CA ASN A 40 -61.65 -16.32 -23.57
C ASN A 40 -60.45 -17.27 -23.62
N LEU A 41 -59.58 -17.17 -22.62
CA LEU A 41 -58.35 -17.96 -22.50
C LEU A 41 -58.59 -19.23 -21.67
N SER A 42 -57.79 -20.26 -21.93
CA SER A 42 -57.64 -21.41 -21.03
C SER A 42 -56.88 -21.04 -19.76
N ASP A 43 -56.94 -21.91 -18.75
CA ASP A 43 -56.23 -21.74 -17.48
C ASP A 43 -54.72 -21.58 -17.68
N ASP A 44 -54.12 -22.44 -18.50
CA ASP A 44 -52.69 -22.41 -18.80
C ASP A 44 -52.28 -21.12 -19.52
N GLU A 45 -53.11 -20.63 -20.45
CA GLU A 45 -52.85 -19.38 -21.18
C GLU A 45 -52.95 -18.15 -20.28
N ALA A 46 -53.90 -18.12 -19.35
CA ALA A 46 -54.03 -17.04 -18.38
C ALA A 46 -52.82 -16.96 -17.44
N ILE A 47 -52.37 -18.11 -16.92
CA ILE A 47 -51.17 -18.23 -16.07
C ILE A 47 -49.92 -17.81 -16.86
N ALA A 48 -49.79 -18.27 -18.11
CA ALA A 48 -48.66 -17.92 -18.97
C ALA A 48 -48.62 -16.40 -19.25
N GLN A 49 -49.76 -15.78 -19.48
CA GLN A 49 -49.85 -14.34 -19.73
C GLN A 49 -49.49 -13.52 -18.49
N LEU A 50 -49.93 -13.92 -17.30
CA LEU A 50 -49.56 -13.27 -16.04
C LEU A 50 -48.06 -13.40 -15.77
N THR A 51 -47.51 -14.61 -15.95
CA THR A 51 -46.08 -14.87 -15.83
C THR A 51 -45.27 -14.02 -16.80
N GLN A 52 -45.70 -13.93 -18.05
CA GLN A 52 -45.04 -13.12 -19.08
C GLN A 52 -45.07 -11.63 -18.70
N ASN A 53 -46.21 -11.12 -18.27
CA ASN A 53 -46.35 -9.72 -17.89
C ASN A 53 -45.48 -9.37 -16.68
N TRP A 54 -45.49 -10.24 -15.67
CA TRP A 54 -44.64 -10.09 -14.49
C TRP A 54 -43.16 -10.11 -14.89
N THR A 55 -42.74 -11.09 -15.71
CA THR A 55 -41.34 -11.21 -16.17
C THR A 55 -40.91 -9.97 -16.93
N ALA A 56 -41.74 -9.47 -17.87
CA ALA A 56 -41.42 -8.28 -18.65
C ALA A 56 -41.29 -7.01 -17.79
N ARG A 57 -42.06 -6.92 -16.71
CA ARG A 57 -41.92 -5.84 -15.73
C ARG A 57 -40.65 -6.01 -14.88
N ASN A 58 -40.42 -7.21 -14.35
CA ASN A 58 -39.25 -7.49 -13.52
C ASN A 58 -37.94 -7.28 -14.28
N SER A 59 -37.88 -7.63 -15.57
CA SER A 59 -36.71 -7.35 -16.42
C SER A 59 -36.42 -5.85 -16.55
N LYS A 60 -37.45 -5.00 -16.65
CA LYS A 60 -37.24 -3.54 -16.68
C LYS A 60 -36.74 -3.02 -15.33
N ASP A 61 -37.26 -3.56 -14.24
CA ASP A 61 -36.80 -3.21 -12.91
C ASP A 61 -35.34 -3.66 -12.72
N GLN A 62 -34.95 -4.83 -13.22
CA GLN A 62 -33.55 -5.29 -13.27
C GLN A 62 -32.65 -4.35 -14.08
N ASP A 63 -33.07 -3.91 -15.27
CA ASP A 63 -32.29 -2.94 -16.06
C ASP A 63 -32.06 -1.62 -15.31
N ILE A 64 -33.09 -1.14 -14.59
CA ILE A 64 -33.01 0.07 -13.76
C ILE A 64 -32.03 -0.15 -12.60
N TRP A 65 -32.14 -1.28 -11.90
CA TRP A 65 -31.27 -1.64 -10.80
C TRP A 65 -29.80 -1.77 -11.24
N ASP A 66 -29.55 -2.42 -12.38
CA ASP A 66 -28.21 -2.60 -12.93
C ASP A 66 -27.61 -1.26 -13.39
N ALA A 67 -28.45 -0.35 -13.90
CA ALA A 67 -28.01 1.01 -14.22
C ALA A 67 -27.63 1.80 -12.95
N GLN A 68 -28.43 1.69 -11.89
CA GLN A 68 -28.15 2.32 -10.60
C GLN A 68 -26.86 1.78 -9.99
N THR A 69 -26.73 0.46 -9.90
CA THR A 69 -25.55 -0.22 -9.33
C THR A 69 -24.27 0.15 -10.08
N ARG A 70 -24.33 0.22 -11.42
CA ARG A 70 -23.18 0.68 -12.23
C ARG A 70 -22.84 2.14 -11.97
N ALA A 71 -23.83 3.03 -11.90
CA ALA A 71 -23.58 4.45 -11.63
C ALA A 71 -22.96 4.68 -10.25
N ASP A 72 -23.42 3.95 -9.24
CA ASP A 72 -22.87 3.99 -7.88
C ASP A 72 -21.42 3.48 -7.87
N GLN A 73 -21.16 2.36 -8.55
CA GLN A 73 -19.82 1.79 -8.67
C GLN A 73 -18.85 2.70 -9.42
N ASP A 74 -19.29 3.34 -10.50
CA ASP A 74 -18.49 4.29 -11.28
C ASP A 74 -18.14 5.53 -10.45
N THR A 75 -19.08 6.01 -9.64
CA THR A 75 -18.86 7.14 -8.73
C THR A 75 -17.82 6.80 -7.67
N GLU A 76 -17.92 5.62 -7.06
CA GLU A 76 -16.93 5.13 -6.09
C GLU A 76 -15.55 4.95 -6.73
N ASN A 77 -15.49 4.33 -7.92
CA ASN A 77 -14.25 4.13 -8.66
C ASN A 77 -13.58 5.46 -9.03
N LEU A 78 -14.36 6.45 -9.45
CA LEU A 78 -13.85 7.79 -9.76
C LEU A 78 -13.32 8.48 -8.50
N ALA A 79 -14.02 8.36 -7.37
CA ALA A 79 -13.56 8.92 -6.10
C ALA A 79 -12.26 8.27 -5.63
N LYS A 80 -12.17 6.93 -5.72
CA LYS A 80 -10.96 6.17 -5.40
C LYS A 80 -9.78 6.58 -6.29
N LYS A 81 -9.99 6.64 -7.60
CA LYS A 81 -8.96 7.05 -8.56
C LYS A 81 -8.45 8.47 -8.27
N LYS A 82 -9.35 9.41 -7.99
CA LYS A 82 -8.95 10.78 -7.61
C LYS A 82 -8.13 10.82 -6.33
N ALA A 83 -8.46 9.97 -5.35
CA ALA A 83 -7.68 9.87 -4.11
C ALA A 83 -6.28 9.29 -4.37
N GLU A 84 -6.18 8.23 -5.19
CA GLU A 84 -4.91 7.63 -5.59
C GLU A 84 -4.04 8.64 -6.36
N ASP A 85 -4.62 9.33 -7.35
CA ASP A 85 -3.93 10.37 -8.11
C ASP A 85 -3.41 11.49 -7.20
N ALA A 86 -4.21 11.93 -6.21
CA ALA A 86 -3.79 12.96 -5.25
C ALA A 86 -2.64 12.52 -4.34
N VAL A 87 -2.60 11.24 -3.95
CA VAL A 87 -1.50 10.67 -3.17
C VAL A 87 -0.23 10.60 -4.01
N GLU A 88 -0.33 10.15 -5.26
CA GLU A 88 0.79 10.09 -6.21
C GLU A 88 1.37 11.50 -6.47
N THR A 89 0.52 12.50 -6.70
CA THR A 89 0.98 13.88 -6.91
C THR A 89 1.68 14.43 -5.67
N ALA A 90 1.11 14.21 -4.48
CA ALA A 90 1.71 14.65 -3.22
C ALA A 90 3.07 13.98 -2.98
N HIS A 91 3.20 12.69 -3.31
CA HIS A 91 4.47 11.97 -3.22
C HIS A 91 5.53 12.56 -4.16
N LEU A 92 5.16 12.80 -5.43
CA LEU A 92 6.06 13.38 -6.41
C LEU A 92 6.50 14.81 -6.05
N GLU A 93 5.59 15.62 -5.50
CA GLU A 93 5.90 16.96 -5.00
C GLU A 93 6.89 16.90 -3.83
N LEU A 94 6.67 15.98 -2.88
CA LEU A 94 7.57 15.78 -1.74
C LEU A 94 8.96 15.30 -2.19
N GLU A 95 9.05 14.41 -3.19
CA GLU A 95 10.33 13.99 -3.76
C GLU A 95 11.06 15.14 -4.45
N LYS A 96 10.34 15.95 -5.24
CA LYS A 96 10.92 17.15 -5.87
C LYS A 96 11.45 18.11 -4.81
N GLU A 97 10.68 18.37 -3.75
CA GLU A 97 11.12 19.23 -2.65
C GLU A 97 12.39 18.68 -1.99
N LYS A 98 12.42 17.39 -1.63
CA LYS A 98 13.61 16.73 -1.07
C LYS A 98 14.84 16.82 -1.99
N GLU A 99 14.64 16.65 -3.30
CA GLU A 99 15.70 16.76 -4.29
C GLU A 99 16.24 18.20 -4.39
N THR A 100 15.34 19.21 -4.36
CA THR A 100 15.77 20.62 -4.32
C THR A 100 16.51 20.94 -3.03
N GLU A 101 16.05 20.45 -1.89
CA GLU A 101 16.72 20.64 -0.60
C GLU A 101 18.12 20.02 -0.59
N ARG A 102 18.27 18.80 -1.13
CA ARG A 102 19.59 18.14 -1.28
C ARG A 102 20.54 18.97 -2.13
N LYS A 103 20.09 19.45 -3.29
CA LYS A 103 20.89 20.31 -4.17
C LYS A 103 21.33 21.60 -3.49
N GLU A 104 20.44 22.23 -2.72
CA GLU A 104 20.79 23.44 -1.96
C GLU A 104 21.77 23.15 -0.81
N ARG A 105 21.62 22.02 -0.11
CA ARG A 105 22.57 21.58 0.91
C ARG A 105 23.94 21.29 0.30
N ASP A 106 23.99 20.64 -0.86
CA ASP A 106 25.25 20.30 -1.53
C ASP A 106 25.98 21.52 -2.07
N LYS A 107 25.27 22.55 -2.57
CA LYS A 107 25.88 23.85 -2.92
C LYS A 107 26.56 24.55 -1.73
N LYS A 108 26.02 24.36 -0.53
CA LYS A 108 26.55 24.95 0.72
C LYS A 108 27.66 24.11 1.35
N ARG A 109 27.94 22.90 0.87
CA ARG A 109 29.04 22.09 1.40
C ARG A 109 30.37 22.78 1.12
N PRO A 110 31.27 22.89 2.12
CA PRO A 110 32.62 23.38 1.88
C PRO A 110 33.28 22.54 0.77
N LYS A 111 33.95 23.20 -0.19
CA LYS A 111 34.80 22.49 -1.14
C LYS A 111 35.84 21.71 -0.36
N LEU A 112 35.90 20.40 -0.56
CA LEU A 112 37.04 19.63 -0.08
C LEU A 112 38.31 20.27 -0.65
N GLY A 113 39.33 20.39 0.18
CA GLY A 113 40.64 20.84 -0.28
C GLY A 113 41.13 19.98 -1.44
N ASN A 114 41.90 20.57 -2.35
CA ASN A 114 42.51 19.82 -3.45
C ASN A 114 43.38 18.70 -2.85
N PHE A 115 43.28 17.51 -3.44
CA PHE A 115 44.17 16.41 -3.10
C PHE A 115 45.59 16.83 -3.44
N ASP A 116 46.45 16.94 -2.43
CA ASP A 116 47.87 17.24 -2.61
C ASP A 116 48.62 15.90 -2.73
N PRO A 117 49.12 15.54 -3.93
CA PRO A 117 49.84 14.27 -4.14
C PRO A 117 51.19 14.21 -3.40
N LEU A 118 51.70 15.35 -2.92
CA LEU A 118 52.92 15.46 -2.13
C LEU A 118 52.64 15.41 -0.63
N LEU A 119 51.37 15.52 -0.22
CA LEU A 119 50.95 15.35 1.17
C LEU A 119 51.11 13.87 1.54
N LYS A 120 52.25 13.56 2.15
CA LYS A 120 52.47 12.27 2.79
C LYS A 120 51.59 12.23 4.04
N VAL A 121 50.40 11.68 3.91
CA VAL A 121 49.69 11.14 5.07
C VAL A 121 50.52 9.96 5.53
N ASP A 122 51.05 10.02 6.75
CA ASP A 122 51.72 8.87 7.35
C ASP A 122 50.74 7.71 7.32
N LYS A 123 51.05 6.68 6.52
CA LYS A 123 50.18 5.51 6.32
C LYS A 123 49.99 4.74 7.63
N GLU A 124 50.88 4.97 8.57
CA GLU A 124 50.83 4.48 9.92
C GLU A 124 49.92 5.40 10.72
N ALA A 125 48.60 5.22 10.55
CA ALA A 125 47.70 5.68 11.58
C ALA A 125 48.13 4.95 12.86
N ASP A 126 48.58 5.71 13.87
CA ASP A 126 48.94 5.14 15.17
C ASP A 126 47.86 4.14 15.57
N PRO A 127 48.22 2.87 15.85
CA PRO A 127 47.25 1.86 16.22
C PRO A 127 46.38 2.41 17.34
N ILE A 128 45.09 2.63 17.04
CA ILE A 128 44.13 3.18 18.01
C ILE A 128 44.10 2.30 19.27
N LEU A 129 44.38 1.00 19.08
CA LEU A 129 44.45 -0.02 20.11
C LEU A 129 45.83 -0.66 20.16
N HIS A 130 46.29 -0.92 21.38
CA HIS A 130 47.54 -1.62 21.63
C HIS A 130 47.51 -3.06 21.02
N PRO A 131 48.61 -3.59 20.47
CA PRO A 131 48.65 -4.92 19.83
C PRO A 131 48.13 -6.07 20.70
N TYR A 132 48.33 -5.99 22.02
CA TYR A 132 47.76 -6.96 22.97
C TYR A 132 46.22 -6.97 22.92
N ALA A 133 45.58 -5.80 22.94
CA ALA A 133 44.13 -5.71 22.86
C ALA A 133 43.62 -6.21 21.51
N GLN A 134 44.32 -5.89 20.43
CA GLN A 134 43.99 -6.41 19.09
C GLN A 134 44.02 -7.95 19.07
N LYS A 135 45.06 -8.57 19.65
CA LYS A 135 45.15 -10.04 19.74
C LYS A 135 44.05 -10.66 20.60
N GLN A 136 43.77 -10.08 21.77
CA GLN A 136 42.71 -10.60 22.63
C GLN A 136 41.32 -10.48 21.99
N LEU A 137 41.06 -9.40 21.25
CA LEU A 137 39.82 -9.23 20.49
C LEU A 137 39.72 -10.26 19.35
N SER A 138 40.80 -10.51 18.60
CA SER A 138 40.83 -11.53 17.54
C SER A 138 40.60 -12.94 18.09
N ASP A 139 41.09 -13.22 19.31
CA ASP A 139 40.92 -14.50 20.00
C ASP A 139 39.59 -14.59 20.78
N PHE A 140 38.73 -13.56 20.74
CA PHE A 140 37.50 -13.43 21.54
C PHE A 140 37.71 -13.65 23.06
N LYS A 141 38.86 -13.22 23.57
CA LYS A 141 39.26 -13.35 24.98
C LYS A 141 39.05 -12.05 25.75
N TYR A 142 39.00 -12.19 27.07
CA TYR A 142 38.92 -11.04 27.97
C TYR A 142 40.15 -10.13 27.80
N CYS A 143 39.90 -8.85 27.53
CA CYS A 143 40.92 -7.81 27.49
C CYS A 143 40.61 -6.73 28.53
N PRO A 144 41.54 -6.40 29.46
CA PRO A 144 41.35 -5.30 30.38
C PRO A 144 41.12 -3.97 29.65
N LEU A 145 40.16 -3.17 30.13
CA LEU A 145 39.78 -1.89 29.52
C LEU A 145 40.94 -0.88 29.48
N TRP A 146 41.93 -1.04 30.37
CA TRP A 146 43.12 -0.20 30.42
C TRP A 146 43.88 -0.12 29.08
N TYR A 147 43.93 -1.22 28.31
CA TYR A 147 44.61 -1.27 26.99
C TYR A 147 43.89 -0.50 25.86
N PHE A 148 42.69 0.02 26.12
CA PHE A 148 41.93 0.86 25.20
C PHE A 148 42.16 2.36 25.46
N THR A 149 43.02 2.70 26.42
CA THR A 149 43.33 4.08 26.78
C THR A 149 44.57 4.58 26.04
N LYS A 150 44.57 5.88 25.68
CA LYS A 150 45.72 6.52 25.00
C LYS A 150 47.02 6.47 25.83
N MET A 151 46.92 6.44 27.16
CA MET A 151 48.08 6.30 28.05
C MET A 151 48.76 4.94 27.92
N SER A 152 47.99 3.85 27.89
CA SER A 152 48.52 2.49 27.77
C SER A 152 49.25 2.24 26.44
N ALA A 153 48.82 2.87 25.34
CA ALA A 153 49.46 2.72 24.04
C ALA A 153 50.90 3.27 24.05
N ASN A 154 51.13 4.36 24.78
CA ASN A 154 52.44 4.98 24.94
C ASN A 154 53.29 4.26 26.01
N GLU A 155 52.71 3.91 27.15
CA GLU A 155 53.42 3.24 28.25
C GLU A 155 53.77 1.77 27.95
N ALA A 156 52.97 1.05 27.17
CA ALA A 156 53.29 -0.33 26.82
C ALA A 156 54.29 -0.42 25.66
N SER A 157 54.35 0.59 24.78
CA SER A 157 55.39 0.68 23.73
C SER A 157 56.80 0.81 24.32
N THR A 158 56.97 1.44 25.49
CA THR A 158 58.25 1.47 26.20
C THR A 158 58.59 0.14 26.86
N ILE A 159 57.58 -0.63 27.31
CA ILE A 159 57.76 -1.98 27.89
C ILE A 159 58.17 -3.00 26.83
N VAL A 160 57.59 -2.97 25.63
CA VAL A 160 57.97 -3.88 24.52
C VAL A 160 59.42 -3.66 24.10
N ASN A 161 59.90 -2.40 24.08
CA ASN A 161 61.32 -2.11 23.81
C ASN A 161 62.25 -2.46 24.99
N ALA A 162 61.75 -2.50 26.22
CA ALA A 162 62.51 -2.94 27.39
C ALA A 162 62.57 -4.48 27.54
N LEU A 163 61.72 -5.23 26.83
CA LEU A 163 61.61 -6.69 26.89
C LEU A 163 62.25 -7.41 25.68
N ALA A 164 63.24 -6.78 25.06
CA ALA A 164 64.23 -7.47 24.21
C ALA A 164 65.60 -7.10 24.77
N PRO A 165 66.20 -7.97 25.60
CA PRO A 165 66.92 -9.12 25.06
C PRO A 165 66.66 -10.43 25.82
N ASP A 166 67.17 -11.51 25.21
CA ASP A 166 67.31 -12.87 25.74
C ASP A 166 66.13 -13.83 25.54
N THR A 167 66.13 -14.37 24.32
CA THR A 167 66.17 -15.82 24.08
C THR A 167 66.49 -16.66 25.33
N LEU A 168 65.48 -17.32 25.89
CA LEU A 168 65.64 -18.61 26.57
C LEU A 168 64.49 -19.56 26.18
N ASN A 169 64.79 -20.40 25.19
CA ASN A 169 64.41 -21.80 25.04
C ASN A 169 63.00 -22.24 25.48
N LEU A 170 62.12 -22.50 24.51
CA LEU A 170 61.91 -23.87 23.99
C LEU A 170 61.36 -23.82 22.55
#